data_AF-A0A523TX27-F1
#
_entry.id   AF-A0A523TX27-F1
#
_cell.length_a   1.000
_cell.length_b   1.000
_cell.length_c   1.000
_cell.angle_alpha   90.00
_cell.angle_beta   90.00
_cell.angle_gamma   90.00
#
_symmetry.space_group_name_H-M   'P 1'
#
loop_
_entity.id
_entity.type
_entity.pdbx_description
1 polymer ?
#
loop_
_entity_poly.entity_id
_entity_poly.type
_entity_poly.pdbx_seq_one_letter_code
_entity_poly.pdbx_strand_id
1 'polypeptide(L)'
;MSDPVNMVQLVRDLPSRPRGRACIVLTHEYESQKEWAAELARQTDSEHLDLLELFAQDKNLSSKIGQFLVPSLFNFLKNRSQSPVLVISGIEFLKATWAGQSDVVEQFASHVETWNQKPCLLFVLQYDKMIATREYRRFRQHTFVVDQKETLAL
;
A
#
# COMPACT_ATOMS: atom_id res chain seq x y z
N MET A 1 -8.03 24.20 -6.90
CA MET A 1 -8.63 23.00 -6.31
C MET A 1 -8.41 21.90 -7.32
N SER A 2 -7.61 20.89 -6.97
CA SER A 2 -7.40 19.73 -7.82
C SER A 2 -8.68 18.90 -7.84
N ASP A 3 -9.01 18.29 -8.98
CA ASP A 3 -10.17 17.41 -9.06
C ASP A 3 -9.99 16.20 -8.13
N PRO A 4 -11.05 15.76 -7.43
CA PRO A 4 -10.97 14.62 -6.52
C PRO A 4 -10.59 13.34 -7.28
N VAL A 5 -9.75 12.51 -6.66
CA VAL A 5 -9.27 11.26 -7.24
C VAL A 5 -10.35 10.19 -7.16
N ASN A 6 -10.70 9.60 -8.30
CA ASN A 6 -11.53 8.40 -8.34
C ASN A 6 -10.65 7.16 -8.04
N MET A 7 -10.74 6.64 -6.82
CA MET A 7 -9.93 5.51 -6.39
C MET A 7 -10.23 4.22 -7.15
N VAL A 8 -11.51 3.97 -7.47
CA VAL A 8 -11.90 2.78 -8.25
C VAL A 8 -11.24 2.80 -9.62
N GLN A 9 -11.27 3.95 -10.30
CA GLN A 9 -10.62 4.11 -11.60
C GLN A 9 -9.11 3.96 -11.49
N LEU A 10 -8.48 4.61 -10.48
CA LEU A 10 -7.03 4.50 -10.26
C LEU A 10 -6.58 3.05 -10.06
N VAL A 11 -7.32 2.26 -9.28
CA VAL A 11 -7.02 0.85 -9.04
C VAL A 11 -7.19 0.03 -10.32
N ARG A 12 -8.26 0.24 -11.08
CA ARG A 12 -8.48 -0.44 -12.36
C ARG A 12 -7.41 -0.12 -13.41
N ASP A 13 -6.87 1.09 -13.38
CA ASP A 13 -5.80 1.52 -14.30
C ASP A 13 -4.41 1.07 -13.85
N LEU A 14 -4.21 0.74 -12.58
CA LEU A 14 -2.89 0.38 -12.03
C LEU A 14 -2.20 -0.78 -12.77
N PRO A 15 -2.89 -1.87 -13.18
CA PRO A 15 -2.31 -2.94 -14.00
C PRO A 15 -1.84 -2.51 -15.39
N SER A 16 -2.38 -1.43 -15.95
CA SER A 16 -1.97 -0.92 -17.28
C SER A 16 -0.59 -0.27 -17.26
N ARG A 17 -0.06 0.07 -16.07
CA ARG A 17 1.25 0.70 -15.94
C ARG A 17 2.36 -0.29 -16.32
N PRO A 18 3.28 0.07 -17.24
CA PRO A 18 4.40 -0.80 -17.59
C PRO A 18 5.43 -0.93 -16.44
N ARG A 19 5.54 0.08 -15.57
CA ARG A 19 6.43 0.17 -14.39
C ARG A 19 5.77 1.05 -13.33
N GLY A 20 6.26 1.05 -12.09
CA GLY A 20 5.64 1.84 -11.01
C GLY A 20 4.24 1.32 -10.67
N ARG A 21 4.16 0.01 -10.46
CA ARG A 21 2.94 -0.79 -10.32
C ARG A 21 2.44 -0.86 -8.87
N ALA A 22 2.88 0.07 -8.03
CA ALA A 22 2.39 0.19 -6.67
C ALA A 22 1.97 1.64 -6.36
N CYS A 23 1.02 1.77 -5.44
CA CYS A 23 0.46 3.03 -4.97
C CYS A 23 0.22 2.97 -3.46
N ILE A 24 0.10 4.14 -2.84
CA ILE A 24 -0.23 4.34 -1.44
C ILE A 24 -1.46 5.24 -1.36
N VAL A 25 -2.42 4.87 -0.51
CA VAL A 25 -3.50 5.73 -0.03
C VAL A 25 -3.22 6.04 1.43
N LEU A 26 -3.25 7.31 1.78
CA LEU A 26 -3.09 7.78 3.15
C LEU A 26 -4.45 8.11 3.75
N THR A 27 -4.85 7.37 4.79
CA THR A 27 -6.10 7.57 5.54
C THR A 27 -5.83 8.35 6.81
N HIS A 28 -6.82 9.14 7.23
CA HIS A 28 -6.72 9.92 8.49
C HIS A 28 -7.49 9.27 9.64
N GLU A 29 -8.43 8.39 9.32
CA GLU A 29 -9.20 7.61 10.28
C GLU A 29 -8.68 6.17 10.27
N TYR A 30 -8.25 5.70 11.44
CA TYR A 30 -7.71 4.34 11.58
C TYR A 30 -8.81 3.29 11.71
N GLU A 31 -9.87 3.59 12.47
CA GLU A 31 -10.90 2.61 12.85
C GLU A 31 -11.65 2.03 11.65
N SER A 32 -11.79 2.79 10.56
CA SER A 32 -12.48 2.40 9.33
C SER A 32 -11.54 2.05 8.18
N GLN A 33 -10.22 2.07 8.40
CA GLN A 33 -9.21 1.90 7.34
C GLN A 33 -9.34 0.52 6.67
N LYS A 34 -9.51 -0.52 7.48
CA LYS A 34 -9.62 -1.89 7.01
C LYS A 34 -10.89 -2.08 6.18
N GLU A 35 -12.02 -1.60 6.69
CA GLU A 35 -13.32 -1.68 6.02
C GLU A 35 -13.31 -0.91 4.71
N TRP A 36 -12.70 0.28 4.70
CA TRP A 36 -12.53 1.08 3.50
C TRP A 36 -11.66 0.37 2.45
N ALA A 37 -10.55 -0.24 2.88
CA ALA A 37 -9.67 -1.02 1.99
C ALA A 37 -10.39 -2.26 1.42
N ALA A 38 -11.16 -2.96 2.24
CA ALA A 38 -11.96 -4.12 1.84
C ALA A 38 -13.04 -3.71 0.82
N GLU A 39 -13.72 -2.58 1.05
CA GLU A 39 -14.75 -2.06 0.15
C GLU A 39 -14.17 -1.64 -1.20
N LEU A 40 -13.02 -0.95 -1.21
CA LEU A 40 -12.32 -0.62 -2.46
C LEU A 40 -11.91 -1.88 -3.23
N ALA A 41 -11.40 -2.89 -2.54
CA ALA A 41 -11.05 -4.16 -3.17
C ALA A 41 -12.29 -4.83 -3.79
N ARG A 42 -13.41 -4.85 -3.07
CA ARG A 42 -14.69 -5.39 -3.54
C ARG A 42 -15.20 -4.69 -4.80
N GLN A 43 -15.15 -3.36 -4.86
CA GLN A 43 -15.61 -2.59 -6.03
C GLN A 43 -14.71 -2.71 -7.27
N THR A 44 -13.48 -3.17 -7.08
CA THR A 44 -12.46 -3.28 -8.13
C THR A 44 -12.13 -4.71 -8.51
N ASP A 45 -12.87 -5.70 -7.99
CA ASP A 45 -12.61 -7.14 -8.14
C ASP A 45 -11.16 -7.52 -7.77
N SER A 46 -10.61 -6.80 -6.79
CA SER A 46 -9.26 -7.02 -6.26
C SER A 46 -9.32 -7.87 -4.99
N GLU A 47 -8.22 -8.53 -4.66
CA GLU A 47 -8.08 -9.17 -3.35
C GLU A 47 -7.66 -8.13 -2.31
N HIS A 48 -8.17 -8.29 -1.09
CA HIS A 48 -7.76 -7.51 0.09
C HIS A 48 -6.97 -8.40 1.06
N LEU A 49 -5.82 -7.89 1.51
CA LEU A 49 -4.99 -8.51 2.52
C LEU A 49 -4.78 -7.54 3.69
N ASP A 50 -5.38 -7.85 4.82
CA ASP A 50 -5.02 -7.20 6.07
C ASP A 50 -3.80 -7.89 6.70
N LEU A 51 -2.66 -7.18 6.76
CA LEU A 51 -1.42 -7.75 7.26
C LEU A 51 -1.46 -8.02 8.76
N LEU A 52 -2.16 -7.18 9.54
CA LEU A 52 -2.25 -7.36 10.98
C LEU A 52 -3.00 -8.65 11.30
N GLU A 53 -4.15 -8.88 10.67
CA GLU A 53 -4.91 -10.12 10.84
C GLU A 53 -4.16 -11.35 10.36
N LEU A 54 -3.49 -11.26 9.21
CA LEU A 54 -2.68 -12.35 8.68
C LEU A 54 -1.57 -12.75 9.66
N PHE A 55 -0.83 -11.77 10.18
CA PHE A 55 0.25 -12.02 11.14
C PHE A 55 -0.26 -12.48 12.50
N ALA A 56 -1.45 -12.05 12.92
CA ALA A 56 -2.08 -12.53 14.15
C ALA A 56 -2.51 -14.00 14.05
N GLN A 57 -2.94 -14.45 12.87
CA GLN A 57 -3.42 -15.82 12.65
C GLN A 57 -2.30 -16.83 12.36
N ASP A 58 -1.22 -16.41 11.71
CA ASP A 58 -0.10 -17.28 11.35
C ASP A 58 1.06 -17.20 12.37
N LYS A 59 1.23 -18.26 13.17
CA LYS A 59 2.30 -18.37 14.18
C LYS A 59 3.72 -18.26 13.61
N ASN A 60 3.93 -18.67 12.37
CA ASN A 60 5.25 -18.57 11.73
C ASN A 60 5.54 -17.13 11.30
N LEU A 61 4.52 -16.38 10.88
CA LEU A 61 4.66 -14.95 10.58
C LEU A 61 4.81 -14.13 11.86
N SER A 62 4.01 -14.42 12.89
CA SER A 62 4.06 -13.72 14.17
C SER A 62 5.43 -13.82 14.85
N SER A 63 6.05 -15.00 14.82
CA SER A 63 7.41 -15.21 15.38
C SER A 63 8.52 -14.49 14.61
N LYS A 64 8.25 -14.00 13.39
CA LYS A 64 9.21 -13.33 12.51
C LYS A 64 8.97 -11.84 12.33
N ILE A 65 8.06 -11.23 13.09
CA ILE A 65 7.69 -9.81 12.98
C ILE A 65 8.93 -8.90 12.98
N GLY A 66 9.87 -9.11 13.90
CA GLY A 66 11.10 -8.30 13.99
C GLY A 66 12.09 -8.50 12.83
N GLN A 67 11.94 -9.57 12.04
CA GLN A 67 12.78 -9.87 10.88
C GLN A 67 12.16 -9.38 9.57
N PHE A 68 10.92 -8.89 9.61
CA PHE A 68 10.15 -8.47 8.44
C PHE A 68 10.50 -7.03 8.05
N LEU A 69 11.72 -6.82 7.54
CA LEU A 69 12.14 -5.54 6.98
C LEU A 69 11.41 -5.21 5.67
N VAL A 70 11.51 -3.95 5.21
CA VAL A 70 10.85 -3.47 3.98
C VAL A 70 11.09 -4.41 2.78
N PRO A 71 12.33 -4.82 2.42
CA PRO A 71 12.52 -5.72 1.28
C PRO A 71 11.83 -7.08 1.44
N SER A 72 11.83 -7.61 2.68
CA SER A 72 11.16 -8.88 3.01
C SER A 72 9.66 -8.78 2.82
N LEU A 73 9.05 -7.63 3.17
CA LEU A 73 7.64 -7.37 2.91
C LEU A 73 7.30 -7.41 1.41
N PHE A 74 8.04 -6.68 0.59
CA PHE A 74 7.78 -6.66 -0.85
C PHE A 74 8.01 -8.03 -1.49
N ASN A 75 9.02 -8.78 -1.04
CA ASN A 75 9.22 -10.15 -1.49
C ASN A 75 8.08 -11.09 -1.06
N PHE A 76 7.53 -10.90 0.14
CA PHE A 76 6.40 -11.66 0.65
C PHE A 76 5.10 -11.40 -0.11
N LEU A 77 4.86 -10.15 -0.53
CA LEU A 77 3.68 -9.75 -1.30
C LEU A 77 3.76 -10.19 -2.77
N LYS A 78 4.96 -10.50 -3.27
CA LYS A 78 5.16 -10.98 -4.63
C LYS A 78 4.37 -12.28 -4.86
N ASN A 79 3.60 -12.34 -5.95
CA ASN A 79 2.76 -13.47 -6.32
C ASN A 79 1.73 -13.90 -5.24
N ARG A 80 1.42 -13.03 -4.27
CA ARG A 80 0.51 -13.36 -3.16
C ARG A 80 -0.96 -13.39 -3.57
N SER A 81 -1.30 -12.76 -4.69
CA SER A 81 -2.65 -12.62 -5.21
C SER A 81 -2.73 -13.10 -6.65
N GLN A 82 -3.87 -13.70 -7.01
CA GLN A 82 -4.18 -14.00 -8.42
C GLN A 82 -4.84 -12.80 -9.12
N SER A 83 -5.42 -11.88 -8.36
CA SER A 83 -5.95 -10.62 -8.89
C SER A 83 -4.84 -9.70 -9.43
N PRO A 84 -5.14 -8.89 -10.45
CA PRO A 84 -4.16 -7.94 -11.01
C PRO A 84 -3.64 -6.92 -9.98
N VAL A 85 -4.46 -6.57 -9.00
CA VAL A 85 -4.13 -5.68 -7.88
C VAL A 85 -4.42 -6.41 -6.56
N LEU A 86 -3.51 -6.22 -5.61
CA LEU A 86 -3.66 -6.59 -4.22
C LEU A 86 -3.76 -5.32 -3.38
N VAL A 87 -4.88 -5.13 -2.69
CA VAL A 87 -5.09 -4.04 -1.73
C VAL A 87 -4.59 -4.52 -0.36
N ILE A 88 -3.72 -3.74 0.28
CA ILE A 88 -3.04 -4.11 1.53
C ILE A 88 -3.35 -3.07 2.61
N SER A 89 -3.83 -3.50 3.77
CA SER A 89 -4.02 -2.66 4.97
C SER A 89 -3.28 -3.23 6.19
N GLY A 90 -3.27 -2.47 7.29
CA GLY A 90 -2.81 -2.96 8.58
C GLY A 90 -1.29 -3.19 8.66
N ILE A 91 -0.49 -2.40 7.93
CA ILE A 91 0.99 -2.52 7.97
C ILE A 91 1.60 -1.83 9.20
N GLU A 92 0.82 -1.02 9.93
CA GLU A 92 1.30 -0.08 10.93
C GLU A 92 2.15 -0.77 12.02
N PHE A 93 1.81 -2.00 12.38
CA PHE A 93 2.59 -2.79 13.33
C PHE A 93 4.00 -3.14 12.82
N LEU A 94 4.16 -3.38 11.51
CA LEU A 94 5.49 -3.57 10.90
C LEU A 94 6.24 -2.24 10.83
N LYS A 95 5.57 -1.14 10.48
CA LYS A 95 6.20 0.19 10.54
C LYS A 95 6.74 0.49 11.94
N ALA A 96 6.02 0.10 12.98
CA ALA A 96 6.48 0.25 14.36
C ALA A 96 7.74 -0.58 14.67
N THR A 97 7.90 -1.76 14.06
CA THR A 97 9.11 -2.58 14.25
C THR A 97 10.33 -2.04 13.50
N TRP A 98 10.10 -1.19 12.51
CA TRP A 98 11.13 -0.46 11.79
C TRP A 98 11.55 0.85 12.47
N ALA A 99 10.84 1.27 13.53
CA ALA A 99 11.14 2.50 14.23
C ALA A 99 12.59 2.51 14.73
N GLY A 100 13.30 3.61 14.49
CA GLY A 100 14.72 3.77 14.84
C GLY A 100 15.69 3.32 13.74
N GLN A 101 15.23 2.68 12.66
CA GLN A 101 16.06 2.46 11.47
C GLN A 101 16.10 3.74 10.63
N SER A 102 17.30 4.19 10.28
CA SER A 102 17.46 5.31 9.35
C SER A 102 16.88 4.95 7.99
N ASP A 103 16.28 5.95 7.32
CA ASP A 103 15.83 5.87 5.93
C ASP A 103 14.74 4.82 5.61
N VAL A 104 14.12 4.18 6.60
CA VAL A 104 13.15 3.10 6.32
C VAL A 104 11.92 3.60 5.54
N VAL A 105 11.48 4.84 5.78
CA VAL A 105 10.40 5.47 5.03
C VAL A 105 10.79 5.69 3.57
N GLU A 106 12.03 6.14 3.32
CA GLU A 106 12.55 6.32 1.96
C GLU A 106 12.71 4.98 1.26
N GLN A 107 13.19 3.95 1.97
CA GLN A 107 13.28 2.59 1.44
C GLN A 107 11.90 2.06 1.03
N PHE A 108 10.89 2.21 1.90
CA PHE A 108 9.52 1.79 1.60
C PHE A 108 8.97 2.51 0.37
N ALA A 109 9.06 3.84 0.34
CA ALA A 109 8.55 4.64 -0.76
C ALA A 109 9.31 4.38 -2.08
N SER A 110 10.62 4.14 -2.03
CA SER A 110 11.43 3.74 -3.18
C SER A 110 11.01 2.37 -3.73
N HIS A 111 10.69 1.41 -2.85
CA HIS A 111 10.14 0.12 -3.26
C HIS A 111 8.77 0.26 -3.93
N VAL A 112 7.89 1.12 -3.40
CA VAL A 112 6.60 1.45 -4.06
C VAL A 112 6.83 2.04 -5.44
N GLU A 113 7.69 3.06 -5.54
CA GLU A 113 7.96 3.76 -6.80
C GLU A 113 8.53 2.83 -7.87
N THR A 114 9.38 1.89 -7.46
CA THR A 114 10.11 1.00 -8.38
C THR A 114 9.46 -0.36 -8.58
N TRP A 115 8.35 -0.65 -7.88
CA TRP A 115 7.66 -1.93 -8.00
C TRP A 115 7.25 -2.20 -9.45
N ASN A 116 7.67 -3.36 -9.96
CA ASN A 116 7.42 -3.78 -11.33
C ASN A 116 6.99 -5.25 -11.43
N GLN A 117 6.71 -5.89 -10.28
CA GLN A 117 6.32 -7.29 -10.21
C GLN A 117 4.78 -7.43 -10.24
N LYS A 118 4.29 -8.67 -10.12
CA LYS A 118 2.87 -8.98 -9.92
C LYS A 118 2.64 -9.48 -8.47
N PRO A 119 1.47 -9.22 -7.88
CA PRO A 119 0.40 -8.32 -8.37
C PRO A 119 0.84 -6.85 -8.32
N CYS A 120 0.04 -5.94 -8.89
CA CYS A 120 0.14 -4.53 -8.51
C CYS A 120 -0.22 -4.37 -7.03
N LEU A 121 0.37 -3.40 -6.33
CA LEU A 121 0.16 -3.23 -4.90
C LEU A 121 -0.52 -1.89 -4.62
N LEU A 122 -1.60 -1.90 -3.84
CA LEU A 122 -2.18 -0.69 -3.27
C LEU A 122 -2.08 -0.77 -1.76
N PHE A 123 -1.20 0.02 -1.15
CA PHE A 123 -1.11 0.12 0.30
C PHE A 123 -2.10 1.16 0.81
N VAL A 124 -2.93 0.80 1.78
CA VAL A 124 -3.82 1.71 2.51
C VAL A 124 -3.24 1.87 3.91
N LEU A 125 -2.73 3.05 4.21
CA LEU A 125 -1.89 3.34 5.37
C LEU A 125 -2.44 4.52 6.15
N GLN A 126 -2.15 4.61 7.44
CA GLN A 126 -2.36 5.86 8.17
C GLN A 126 -1.50 6.97 7.58
N TYR A 127 -2.01 8.20 7.67
CA TYR A 127 -1.31 9.39 7.19
C TYR A 127 0.10 9.48 7.77
N ASP A 128 1.07 9.50 6.88
CA ASP A 128 2.48 9.64 7.18
C ASP A 128 3.02 10.82 6.40
N LYS A 129 3.38 11.89 7.12
CA LYS A 129 3.82 13.15 6.51
C LYS A 129 5.04 12.94 5.60
N MET A 130 5.98 12.08 5.99
CA MET A 130 7.21 11.85 5.22
C MET A 130 6.90 11.16 3.90
N ILE A 131 5.97 10.21 3.88
CA ILE A 131 5.47 9.58 2.64
C ILE A 131 4.69 10.60 1.80
N ALA A 132 3.81 11.38 2.43
CA ALA A 132 2.95 12.36 1.76
C ALA A 132 3.74 13.44 1.02
N THR A 133 4.83 13.92 1.61
CA THR A 133 5.63 15.02 1.04
C THR A 133 6.82 14.54 0.20
N ARG A 134 7.06 13.23 0.12
CA ARG A 134 8.16 12.68 -0.70
C ARG A 134 7.86 12.88 -2.18
N GLU A 135 8.84 13.38 -2.92
CA GLU A 135 8.75 13.47 -4.38
C GLU A 135 9.05 12.12 -5.08
N TYR A 136 8.12 11.65 -5.91
CA TYR A 136 8.27 10.44 -6.73
C TYR A 136 8.72 10.84 -8.15
N ARG A 137 10.03 10.86 -8.38
CA ARG A 137 10.65 11.47 -9.56
C ARG A 137 10.87 10.52 -10.74
N ARG A 138 10.90 9.21 -10.52
CA ARG A 138 11.31 8.21 -11.52
C ARG A 138 10.23 7.99 -12.59
N PHE A 139 8.97 8.08 -12.19
CA PHE A 139 7.82 7.90 -13.09
C PHE A 139 6.80 9.02 -12.86
N ARG A 140 7.19 10.26 -13.19
CA ARG A 140 6.40 11.48 -12.90
C ARG A 140 4.99 11.50 -13.49
N GLN A 141 4.72 10.68 -14.50
CA GLN A 141 3.40 10.50 -15.09
C GLN A 141 2.44 9.65 -14.23
N HIS A 142 2.91 9.06 -13.13
CA HIS A 142 2.12 8.18 -12.27
C HIS A 142 1.83 8.83 -10.92
N THR A 143 0.59 8.68 -10.45
CA THR A 143 0.21 8.98 -9.08
C THR A 143 0.66 7.83 -8.18
N PHE A 144 1.53 8.11 -7.21
CA PHE A 144 2.04 7.12 -6.24
C PHE A 144 1.42 7.24 -4.87
N VAL A 145 1.03 8.45 -4.46
CA VAL A 145 0.42 8.72 -3.16
C VAL A 145 -0.88 9.47 -3.40
N VAL A 146 -1.94 9.06 -2.73
CA VAL A 146 -3.24 9.73 -2.70
C VAL A 146 -3.61 9.97 -1.25
N ASP A 147 -3.98 11.18 -0.90
CA ASP A 147 -4.65 11.42 0.38
C ASP A 147 -6.12 11.04 0.23
N GLN A 148 -6.63 10.17 1.12
CA GLN A 148 -8.03 9.73 1.11
C GLN A 148 -9.01 10.91 1.15
N LYS A 149 -8.66 12.03 1.81
CA LYS A 149 -9.51 13.24 1.86
C LYS A 149 -9.69 13.90 0.49
N GLU A 150 -8.81 13.61 -0.45
CA GLU A 150 -8.87 14.12 -1.83
C GLU A 150 -9.56 13.14 -2.79
N THR A 151 -10.18 12.08 -2.26
CA THR A 151 -10.86 11.05 -3.07
C THR A 151 -12.37 11.27 -3.14
N LEU A 152 -12.98 10.79 -4.22
CA LEU A 152 -14.43 10.59 -4.24
C LEU A 152 -14.80 9.51 -3.21
N ALA A 153 -15.96 9.64 -2.59
CA ALA A 153 -16.50 8.59 -1.73
C ALA A 153 -16.59 7.26 -2.51
N LEU A 154 -16.25 6.16 -1.83
CA LEU A 154 -16.42 4.81 -2.36
C LEU A 154 -17.91 4.45 -2.44
#